data_AF-A0A1T4YJ54-F1
#
_entry.id   AF-A0A1T4YJ54-F1
#
_cell.length_a   1.000
_cell.length_b   1.000
_cell.length_c   1.000
_cell.angle_alpha   90.00
_cell.angle_beta   90.00
_cell.angle_gamma   90.00
#
_symmetry.space_group_name_H-M   'P 1'
#
loop_
_entity.id
_entity.type
_entity.pdbx_description
1 polymer ?
#
loop_
_entity_poly.entity_id
_entity_poly.type
_entity_poly.pdbx_seq_one_letter_code
_entity_poly.pdbx_strand_id
1 'polypeptide(L)'
;MKSKLFTALLTLALAFSVNAADKHDHKNEAKAGPNGGKLITEVEPHVEFFVNADKKIEIRFVDDDNKVVAPAEQVIAVTLGDRSAPTKLAFTKDGDKLVSDKTIPEGSDIPTVVQIRAKEGAKAVTEKFNLNLAQCPTCKNKEYACTCAHGE
;
A
#
# COMPACT_ATOMS: atom_id res chain seq x y z
N MET A 1 19.95 -56.90 -36.29
CA MET A 1 20.59 -56.48 -37.56
C MET A 1 20.47 -54.96 -37.62
N LYS A 2 21.58 -54.23 -37.40
CA LYS A 2 22.37 -53.48 -38.43
C LYS A 2 21.51 -52.37 -39.07
N SER A 3 21.74 -51.07 -38.84
CA SER A 3 22.92 -50.27 -39.21
C SER A 3 22.78 -48.87 -38.56
N LYS A 4 23.69 -48.38 -37.70
CA LYS A 4 24.92 -47.59 -37.93
C LYS A 4 24.78 -46.21 -38.62
N LEU A 5 25.17 -45.20 -37.82
CA LEU A 5 25.94 -43.96 -38.09
C LEU A 5 25.38 -42.91 -39.08
N PHE A 6 25.33 -41.64 -38.68
CA PHE A 6 26.44 -40.68 -38.88
C PHE A 6 26.23 -39.38 -38.07
N THR A 7 27.30 -38.96 -37.39
CA THR A 7 27.45 -37.76 -36.56
C THR A 7 27.68 -36.51 -37.43
N ALA A 8 27.11 -35.37 -37.06
CA ALA A 8 27.68 -34.05 -37.38
C ALA A 8 27.42 -33.07 -36.22
N LEU A 9 28.49 -32.81 -35.48
CA LEU A 9 28.62 -31.75 -34.49
C LEU A 9 28.72 -30.41 -35.24
N LEU A 10 27.90 -29.42 -34.90
CA LEU A 10 28.15 -28.02 -35.26
C LEU A 10 27.97 -27.15 -34.02
N THR A 11 29.08 -26.93 -33.32
CA THR A 11 29.24 -25.92 -32.29
C THR A 11 29.27 -24.53 -32.94
N LEU A 12 28.30 -23.68 -32.64
CA LEU A 12 28.40 -22.24 -32.87
C LEU A 12 28.34 -21.53 -31.53
N ALA A 13 29.51 -21.11 -31.06
CA ALA A 13 29.65 -20.23 -29.92
C ALA A 13 29.16 -18.82 -30.28
N LEU A 14 28.14 -18.34 -29.57
CA LEU A 14 27.79 -16.92 -29.49
C LEU A 14 28.10 -16.47 -28.08
N ALA A 15 29.24 -15.80 -27.93
CA ALA A 15 29.58 -15.05 -26.74
C ALA A 15 28.65 -13.83 -26.65
N PHE A 16 27.70 -13.85 -25.71
CA PHE A 16 27.02 -12.64 -25.27
C PHE A 16 27.81 -12.04 -24.11
N SER A 17 28.31 -10.84 -24.36
CA SER A 17 28.97 -9.98 -23.41
C SER A 17 28.05 -9.66 -22.23
N VAL A 18 28.64 -9.69 -21.04
CA VAL A 18 28.13 -9.21 -19.75
C VAL A 18 27.45 -7.84 -19.88
N ASN A 19 26.25 -7.70 -19.31
CA ASN A 19 25.83 -6.47 -18.62
C ASN A 19 24.55 -6.67 -17.79
N ALA A 20 24.54 -6.00 -16.64
CA ALA A 20 23.43 -5.77 -15.71
C ALA A 20 22.99 -6.99 -14.86
N ALA A 21 22.77 -6.89 -13.55
CA ALA A 21 22.41 -5.71 -12.78
C ALA A 21 23.29 -5.56 -11.53
N ASP A 22 23.70 -4.31 -11.33
CA ASP A 22 23.97 -3.70 -10.04
C ASP A 22 22.95 -4.22 -9.01
N LYS A 23 23.44 -4.80 -7.91
CA LYS A 23 22.60 -5.28 -6.82
C LYS A 23 22.05 -4.06 -6.11
N HIS A 24 20.87 -3.65 -6.57
CA HIS A 24 19.86 -2.84 -5.89
C HIS A 24 20.33 -2.18 -4.60
N ASP A 25 20.72 -0.91 -4.71
CA ASP A 25 20.59 0.03 -3.61
C ASP A 25 19.20 -0.14 -2.98
N HIS A 26 19.15 -0.62 -1.75
CA HIS A 26 17.94 -0.63 -0.93
C HIS A 26 17.63 0.81 -0.46
N LYS A 27 17.32 1.69 -1.41
CA LYS A 27 16.42 2.80 -1.10
C LYS A 27 15.03 2.18 -1.14
N ASN A 28 14.44 1.96 0.03
CA ASN A 28 13.00 1.72 0.13
C ASN A 28 12.31 2.96 -0.42
N GLU A 29 12.13 3.03 -1.73
CA GLU A 29 11.28 4.02 -2.35
C GLU A 29 9.87 3.79 -1.80
N ALA A 30 9.28 4.80 -1.18
CA ALA A 30 7.92 4.72 -0.68
C ALA A 30 7.02 4.25 -1.82
N LYS A 31 6.25 3.17 -1.59
CA LYS A 31 5.39 2.58 -2.60
C LYS A 31 3.97 3.08 -2.41
N ALA A 32 3.36 3.55 -3.49
CA ALA A 32 1.96 3.95 -3.45
C ALA A 32 1.08 2.70 -3.37
N GLY A 33 -0.05 2.81 -2.66
CA GLY A 33 -1.05 1.76 -2.68
C GLY A 33 -1.61 1.55 -4.09
N PRO A 34 -2.10 0.34 -4.41
CA PRO A 34 -2.58 0.01 -5.75
C PRO A 34 -3.77 0.85 -6.22
N ASN A 35 -4.49 1.51 -5.30
CA ASN A 35 -5.63 2.38 -5.57
C ASN A 35 -5.28 3.88 -5.41
N GLY A 36 -3.99 4.21 -5.23
CA GLY A 36 -3.53 5.59 -5.04
C GLY A 36 -3.71 6.11 -3.61
N GLY A 37 -3.96 5.23 -2.65
CA GLY A 37 -3.98 5.54 -1.22
C GLY A 37 -2.59 5.48 -0.56
N LYS A 38 -2.55 5.86 0.71
CA LYS A 38 -1.35 5.72 1.55
C LYS A 38 -1.17 4.26 1.91
N LEU A 39 -0.04 3.68 1.55
CA LEU A 39 0.31 2.31 1.95
C LEU A 39 1.02 2.35 3.31
N ILE A 40 0.52 1.55 4.26
CA ILE A 40 1.05 1.37 5.60
C ILE A 40 1.66 -0.04 5.64
N THR A 41 2.99 -0.10 5.71
CA THR A 41 3.77 -1.34 5.51
C THR A 41 4.26 -1.96 6.81
N GLU A 42 3.98 -1.36 7.96
CA GLU A 42 4.37 -1.82 9.30
C GLU A 42 3.56 -3.04 9.80
N VAL A 43 2.61 -3.51 8.98
CA VAL A 43 1.72 -4.63 9.27
C VAL A 43 1.62 -5.55 8.06
N GLU A 44 1.33 -6.82 8.31
CA GLU A 44 1.05 -7.82 7.28
C GLU A 44 -0.35 -8.43 7.48
N PRO A 45 -1.20 -8.48 6.43
CA PRO A 45 -1.01 -7.79 5.15
C PRO A 45 -0.88 -6.26 5.34
N HIS A 46 -0.20 -5.59 4.41
CA HIS A 46 -0.12 -4.13 4.39
C HIS A 46 -1.51 -3.52 4.32
N VAL A 47 -1.64 -2.27 4.74
CA VAL A 47 -2.92 -1.56 4.76
C VAL A 47 -2.84 -0.37 3.83
N GLU A 48 -3.71 -0.32 2.82
CA GLU A 48 -3.93 0.88 2.02
C GLU A 48 -5.08 1.69 2.61
N PHE A 49 -4.79 2.94 2.96
CA PHE A 49 -5.76 3.95 3.37
C PHE A 49 -6.10 4.84 2.18
N PHE A 50 -7.36 4.89 1.77
CA PHE A 50 -7.81 5.66 0.61
C PHE A 50 -9.07 6.48 0.93
N VAL A 51 -9.11 7.75 0.53
CA VAL A 51 -10.34 8.57 0.60
C VAL A 51 -11.05 8.54 -0.75
N ASN A 52 -12.28 8.03 -0.77
CA ASN A 52 -13.09 7.92 -1.98
C ASN A 52 -13.85 9.21 -2.32
N ALA A 53 -14.57 9.20 -3.45
CA ALA A 53 -15.31 10.35 -3.94
C ALA A 53 -16.41 10.84 -2.97
N ASP A 54 -16.96 9.95 -2.15
CA ASP A 54 -17.99 10.26 -1.15
C ASP A 54 -17.40 10.77 0.17
N LYS A 55 -16.09 11.09 0.19
CA LYS A 55 -15.34 11.50 1.39
C LYS A 55 -15.35 10.44 2.50
N LYS A 56 -15.53 9.17 2.14
CA LYS A 56 -15.37 8.04 3.05
C LYS A 56 -13.96 7.46 2.90
N ILE A 57 -13.45 6.93 4.00
CA ILE A 57 -12.23 6.12 3.98
C ILE A 57 -12.59 4.69 3.61
N GLU A 58 -11.84 4.16 2.65
CA GLU A 58 -11.74 2.76 2.29
C GLU A 58 -10.41 2.22 2.78
N ILE A 59 -10.46 1.04 3.39
CA ILE A 59 -9.29 0.29 3.83
C ILE A 59 -9.21 -0.99 3.02
N ARG A 60 -8.08 -1.20 2.36
CA ARG A 60 -7.77 -2.45 1.66
C ARG A 60 -6.54 -3.09 2.29
N PHE A 61 -6.54 -4.42 2.34
CA PHE A 61 -5.37 -5.19 2.73
C PHE A 61 -4.60 -5.54 1.48
N VAL A 62 -3.28 -5.40 1.51
CA VAL A 62 -2.40 -5.50 0.35
C VAL A 62 -1.26 -6.46 0.68
N ASP A 63 -0.95 -7.40 -0.21
CA ASP A 63 0.19 -8.30 -0.08
C ASP A 63 1.51 -7.67 -0.57
N ASP A 64 2.62 -8.38 -0.40
CA ASP A 64 3.95 -7.90 -0.82
C ASP A 64 4.05 -7.65 -2.34
N ASP A 65 3.21 -8.33 -3.13
CA ASP A 65 3.08 -8.17 -4.58
C ASP A 65 2.27 -6.92 -4.98
N ASN A 66 1.81 -6.11 -4.02
CA ASN A 66 0.89 -4.98 -4.21
C ASN A 66 -0.53 -5.36 -4.64
N LYS A 67 -0.99 -6.58 -4.36
CA LYS A 67 -2.33 -7.05 -4.72
C LYS A 67 -3.26 -6.96 -3.53
N VAL A 68 -4.50 -6.56 -3.79
CA VAL A 68 -5.55 -6.50 -2.77
C VAL A 68 -5.92 -7.93 -2.34
N VAL A 69 -5.97 -8.16 -1.04
CA VAL A 69 -6.41 -9.41 -0.41
C VAL A 69 -7.63 -9.16 0.46
N ALA A 70 -8.46 -10.19 0.63
CA ALA A 70 -9.72 -10.06 1.37
C ALA A 70 -9.48 -9.77 2.87
N PRO A 71 -10.33 -8.93 3.50
CA PRO A 71 -10.31 -8.72 4.95
C PRO A 71 -10.59 -10.02 5.71
N ALA A 72 -9.76 -10.32 6.71
CA ALA A 72 -9.91 -11.43 7.64
C ALA A 72 -10.41 -10.92 9.01
N GLU A 73 -9.71 -11.20 10.10
CA GLU A 73 -10.09 -10.82 11.47
C GLU A 73 -9.64 -9.39 11.87
N GLN A 74 -8.91 -8.69 11.00
CA GLN A 74 -8.27 -7.43 11.35
C GLN A 74 -9.29 -6.37 11.77
N VAL A 75 -8.94 -5.59 12.79
CA VAL A 75 -9.77 -4.50 13.30
C VAL A 75 -9.06 -3.18 13.05
N ILE A 76 -9.73 -2.29 12.32
CA ILE A 76 -9.24 -0.95 11.99
C ILE A 76 -10.08 0.09 12.74
N ALA A 77 -9.39 1.02 13.41
CA ALA A 77 -10.01 2.21 13.98
C ALA A 77 -9.27 3.45 13.48
N VAL A 78 -10.02 4.44 13.01
CA VAL A 78 -9.46 5.71 12.54
C VAL A 78 -10.01 6.85 13.39
N THR A 79 -9.11 7.72 13.83
CA THR A 79 -9.44 8.95 14.54
C THR A 79 -8.89 10.15 13.78
N LEU A 80 -9.74 11.14 13.54
CA LEU A 80 -9.46 12.31 12.71
C LEU A 80 -9.71 13.61 13.48
N GLY A 81 -8.95 14.65 13.14
CA GLY A 81 -9.20 16.03 13.56
C GLY A 81 -8.66 16.38 14.94
N ASP A 82 -9.27 17.40 15.55
CA ASP A 82 -8.81 17.96 16.83
C ASP A 82 -8.92 16.93 17.97
N ARG A 83 -7.87 16.86 18.80
CA ARG A 83 -7.81 15.94 19.95
C ARG A 83 -8.92 16.19 20.97
N SER A 84 -9.41 17.42 21.08
CA SER A 84 -10.46 17.87 22.00
C SER A 84 -11.85 17.48 21.50
N ALA A 85 -12.03 17.29 20.19
CA ALA A 85 -13.29 16.90 19.56
C ALA A 85 -13.05 15.95 18.36
N PRO A 86 -12.53 14.74 18.61
CA PRO A 86 -12.09 13.86 17.54
C PRO A 86 -13.26 13.22 16.80
N THR A 87 -13.15 13.10 15.47
CA THR A 87 -14.03 12.26 14.66
C THR A 87 -13.51 10.83 14.67
N LYS A 88 -14.25 9.93 15.31
CA LYS A 88 -13.94 8.49 15.34
C LYS A 88 -14.78 7.74 14.30
N LEU A 89 -14.11 6.94 13.50
CA LEU A 89 -14.70 6.13 12.44
C LEU A 89 -14.65 4.65 12.80
N ALA A 90 -15.75 3.98 12.55
CA ALA A 90 -15.85 2.52 12.53
C ALA A 90 -15.95 2.06 11.08
N PHE A 91 -15.66 0.78 10.84
CA PHE A 91 -15.58 0.24 9.48
C PHE A 91 -16.47 -0.99 9.33
N THR A 92 -17.13 -1.09 8.18
CA THR A 92 -17.92 -2.26 7.78
C THR A 92 -17.29 -2.90 6.56
N LYS A 93 -17.31 -4.23 6.49
CA LYS A 93 -16.82 -4.97 5.33
C LYS A 93 -17.75 -4.76 4.14
N ASP A 94 -17.17 -4.42 2.99
CA ASP A 94 -17.85 -4.27 1.70
C ASP A 94 -17.00 -4.93 0.61
N GLY A 95 -17.19 -6.23 0.43
CA GLY A 95 -16.39 -7.05 -0.48
C GLY A 95 -14.97 -7.27 0.04
N ASP A 96 -13.98 -6.83 -0.74
CA ASP A 96 -12.53 -6.94 -0.50
C ASP A 96 -11.96 -5.73 0.26
N LYS A 97 -12.81 -4.80 0.70
CA LYS A 97 -12.42 -3.61 1.45
C LYS A 97 -13.26 -3.44 2.70
N LEU A 98 -12.81 -2.55 3.58
CA LEU A 98 -13.62 -1.99 4.65
C LEU A 98 -13.96 -0.55 4.32
N VAL A 99 -15.19 -0.11 4.62
CA VAL A 99 -15.67 1.25 4.37
C VAL A 99 -16.10 1.89 5.67
N SER A 100 -15.68 3.14 5.88
CA SER A 100 -16.05 3.92 7.06
C SER A 100 -17.55 4.19 7.16
N ASP A 101 -18.05 4.21 8.39
CA ASP A 101 -19.45 4.50 8.72
C ASP A 101 -19.81 5.95 8.40
N LYS A 102 -18.89 6.89 8.66
CA LYS A 102 -19.05 8.33 8.45
C LYS A 102 -18.05 8.87 7.42
N THR A 103 -18.32 10.06 6.91
CA THR A 103 -17.36 10.81 6.10
C THR A 103 -16.26 11.42 6.96
N ILE A 104 -15.12 11.76 6.36
CA ILE A 104 -14.08 12.56 7.01
C ILE A 104 -14.60 13.97 7.33
N PRO A 105 -14.07 14.63 8.39
CA PRO A 105 -14.45 16.01 8.70
C PRO A 105 -13.97 16.97 7.61
N GLU A 106 -14.50 18.19 7.61
CA GLU A 106 -14.03 19.24 6.72
C GLU A 106 -12.59 19.66 7.04
N GLY A 107 -11.90 20.20 6.02
CA GLY A 107 -10.50 20.58 6.10
C GLY A 107 -9.67 19.92 5.00
N SER A 108 -8.52 20.50 4.71
CA SER A 108 -7.57 19.98 3.72
C SER A 108 -6.36 19.31 4.34
N ASP A 109 -6.11 19.52 5.63
CA ASP A 109 -4.98 18.96 6.37
C ASP A 109 -5.46 18.52 7.77
N ILE A 110 -5.76 17.24 7.92
CA ILE A 110 -6.51 16.71 9.08
C ILE A 110 -5.61 15.74 9.86
N PRO A 111 -5.27 16.01 11.13
CA PRO A 111 -4.53 15.04 11.95
C PRO A 111 -5.23 13.69 11.98
N THR A 112 -4.51 12.63 11.64
CA THR A 112 -5.06 11.28 11.44
C THR A 112 -4.26 10.27 12.22
N VAL A 113 -4.96 9.41 12.96
CA VAL A 113 -4.40 8.27 13.66
C VAL A 113 -5.12 7.01 13.20
N VAL A 114 -4.37 6.06 12.65
CA VAL A 114 -4.85 4.75 12.24
C VAL A 114 -4.34 3.72 13.24
N GLN A 115 -5.25 2.98 13.85
CA GLN A 115 -4.92 1.85 14.72
C GLN A 115 -5.30 0.55 14.03
N ILE A 116 -4.30 -0.29 13.83
CA ILE A 116 -4.42 -1.56 13.11
C ILE A 116 -4.17 -2.69 14.09
N ARG A 117 -5.14 -3.61 14.22
CA ARG A 117 -5.01 -4.81 15.04
C ARG A 117 -5.19 -6.04 14.14
N ALA A 118 -4.37 -7.07 14.34
CA ALA A 118 -4.50 -8.33 13.63
C ALA A 118 -5.85 -9.02 13.89
N LYS A 119 -6.39 -8.83 15.11
CA LYS A 119 -7.72 -9.28 15.53
C LYS A 119 -8.20 -8.49 16.74
N GLU A 120 -9.45 -8.66 17.13
CA GLU A 120 -10.01 -8.04 18.34
C GLU A 120 -9.17 -8.39 19.59
N GLY A 121 -8.94 -7.39 20.45
CA GLY A 121 -8.11 -7.53 21.65
C GLY A 121 -6.60 -7.57 21.43
N ALA A 122 -6.11 -7.69 20.18
CA ALA A 122 -4.67 -7.65 19.89
C ALA A 122 -4.07 -6.25 20.11
N LYS A 123 -2.75 -6.21 20.35
CA LYS A 123 -2.00 -4.96 20.41
C LYS A 123 -2.11 -4.23 19.06
N ALA A 124 -2.34 -2.92 19.11
CA ALA A 124 -2.43 -2.11 17.91
C ALA A 124 -1.04 -1.67 17.42
N VAL A 125 -0.82 -1.77 16.12
CA VAL A 125 0.14 -0.93 15.40
C VAL A 125 -0.54 0.41 15.14
N THR A 126 0.14 1.50 15.41
CA THR A 126 -0.41 2.85 15.26
C THR A 126 0.39 3.62 14.23
N GLU A 127 -0.28 4.04 13.17
CA GLU A 127 0.26 4.92 12.15
C GLU A 127 -0.35 6.32 12.33
N LYS A 128 0.47 7.35 12.19
CA LYS A 128 0.05 8.75 12.38
C LYS A 128 0.54 9.60 11.22
N PHE A 129 -0.35 10.38 10.65
CA PHE A 129 -0.05 11.31 9.58
C PHE A 129 -1.10 12.41 9.55
N ASN A 130 -0.86 13.49 8.80
CA ASN A 130 -1.95 14.37 8.43
C ASN A 130 -2.57 13.93 7.10
N LEU A 131 -3.89 13.81 7.07
CA LEU A 131 -4.66 13.60 5.86
C LEU A 131 -4.68 14.91 5.08
N ASN A 132 -3.59 15.16 4.35
CA ASN A 132 -3.46 16.27 3.44
C ASN A 132 -4.10 15.91 2.07
N LEU A 133 -5.25 16.51 1.80
CA LEU A 133 -6.06 16.27 0.60
C LEU A 133 -5.62 17.10 -0.62
N ALA A 134 -4.60 17.95 -0.46
CA ALA A 134 -4.01 18.69 -1.57
C ALA A 134 -3.43 17.72 -2.60
N GLN A 135 -3.45 18.15 -3.87
CA GLN A 135 -2.74 17.45 -4.92
C GLN A 135 -1.23 17.66 -4.71
N CYS A 136 -0.46 16.58 -4.74
CA CYS A 136 0.99 16.71 -4.72
C CYS A 136 1.47 17.42 -6.00
N PRO A 137 2.36 18.44 -5.91
CA PRO A 137 2.81 19.18 -7.08
C PRO A 137 3.77 18.39 -7.98
N THR A 138 4.34 17.29 -7.49
CA THR A 138 5.38 16.50 -8.17
C THR A 138 4.91 15.11 -8.60
N CYS A 139 3.80 14.61 -8.04
CA CYS A 139 3.22 13.32 -8.42
C CYS A 139 1.70 13.37 -8.56
N LYS A 140 1.13 12.27 -9.08
CA LYS A 140 -0.32 12.14 -9.30
C LYS A 140 -1.14 11.89 -8.04
N ASN A 141 -0.51 11.60 -6.90
CA ASN A 141 -1.22 11.27 -5.67
C ASN A 141 -1.59 12.53 -4.88
N LYS A 142 -2.55 12.38 -3.95
CA LYS A 142 -2.75 13.37 -2.90
C LYS A 142 -1.57 13.36 -1.94
N GLU A 143 -1.32 14.48 -1.26
CA GLU A 143 -0.16 14.61 -0.34
C GLU A 143 -0.16 13.53 0.74
N TYR A 144 -1.31 13.15 1.30
CA TYR A 144 -1.39 12.06 2.29
C TYR A 144 -0.91 10.69 1.77
N ALA A 145 -0.92 10.49 0.45
CA ALA A 145 -0.51 9.27 -0.25
C ALA A 145 0.73 9.51 -1.14
N CYS A 146 1.44 10.61 -0.91
CA CYS A 146 2.64 10.95 -1.66
C CYS A 146 3.75 9.96 -1.34
N THR A 147 4.56 9.64 -2.37
CA THR A 147 5.72 8.76 -2.26
C THR A 147 7.02 9.46 -2.61
N CYS A 148 6.96 10.76 -2.89
CA CYS A 148 8.12 11.56 -3.22
C CYS A 148 8.89 11.91 -1.94
N ALA A 149 10.20 12.15 -2.06
CA ALA A 149 11.09 12.40 -0.91
C ALA A 149 10.76 13.66 -0.07
N HIS A 150 9.88 14.54 -0.56
CA HIS A 150 9.37 15.71 0.18
C HIS A 150 8.11 15.44 1.00
N GLY A 151 7.55 14.23 0.92
CA GLY A 151 6.33 13.82 1.62
C GLY A 151 6.57 13.30 3.04
N GLU A 152 7.80 13.39 3.55
CA GLU A 152 8.20 13.01 4.92
C GLU A 152 8.54 14.21 5.79
#